data_AF-A0A8J4CZF4-F1
#
_entry.id   AF-A0A8J4CZF4-F1
#
_cell.length_a   1.000
_cell.length_b   1.000
_cell.length_c   1.000
_cell.angle_alpha   90.00
_cell.angle_beta   90.00
_cell.angle_gamma   90.00
#
_symmetry.space_group_name_H-M   'P 1'
#
loop_
_entity.id
_entity.type
_entity.pdbx_description
1 polymer ?
#
loop_
_entity_poly.entity_id
_entity_poly.type
_entity_poly.pdbx_seq_one_letter_code
_entity_poly.pdbx_strand_id
1 'polypeptide(L)'
;MYGGGTALPGMYGMFVLQVLELIGHNSASKRRGLSPEEDRHGRGMSDSQQHQVVCIFKEPGRKVLVATSAAEEGLDVPSCEFVVRYNAAATGIQLLQSRGRARQRAAEFCAILQEGTQDVELHNKSRLEEANMHQWQRNFAESVARGVSAAGEAEQR
;
A
#
# COMPACT_ATOMS: atom_id res chain seq x y z
N MET A 1 -36.15 33.11 -35.86
CA MET A 1 -36.50 31.82 -35.20
C MET A 1 -35.23 31.28 -34.56
N TYR A 2 -34.89 31.75 -33.37
CA TYR A 2 -33.80 31.18 -32.58
C TYR A 2 -34.30 29.90 -31.92
N GLY A 3 -33.74 28.76 -32.33
CA GLY A 3 -34.01 27.47 -31.70
C GLY A 3 -33.39 27.44 -30.31
N GLY A 4 -34.22 27.52 -29.28
CA GLY A 4 -33.83 27.36 -27.89
C GLY A 4 -33.48 25.90 -27.60
N GLY A 5 -32.19 25.62 -27.44
CA GLY A 5 -31.71 24.44 -26.74
C GLY A 5 -31.64 24.76 -25.24
N THR A 6 -32.68 24.40 -24.49
CA THR A 6 -32.63 24.42 -23.02
C THR A 6 -31.68 23.33 -22.56
N ALA A 7 -30.44 23.69 -22.23
CA ALA A 7 -29.57 22.84 -21.43
C ALA A 7 -30.27 22.62 -20.07
N LEU A 8 -30.69 21.37 -19.81
CA LEU A 8 -31.26 20.99 -18.52
C LEU A 8 -30.21 21.20 -17.41
N PRO A 9 -30.49 22.01 -16.38
CA PRO A 9 -29.59 22.21 -15.25
C PRO A 9 -29.78 21.02 -14.30
N GLY A 10 -28.98 19.97 -14.45
CA GLY A 10 -29.07 18.82 -13.53
C GLY A 10 -28.09 17.66 -13.71
N MET A 11 -27.23 17.67 -14.73
CA MET A 11 -26.38 16.50 -15.06
C MET A 11 -24.90 16.64 -14.71
N TYR A 12 -24.50 17.65 -13.94
CA TYR A 12 -23.19 17.60 -13.28
C TYR A 12 -23.34 16.80 -12.00
N GLY A 13 -23.29 15.47 -12.12
CA GLY A 13 -23.21 14.58 -10.97
C GLY A 13 -22.08 15.05 -10.07
N MET A 14 -22.43 15.43 -8.84
CA MET A 14 -21.47 15.88 -7.84
C MET A 14 -20.53 14.71 -7.51
N PHE A 15 -19.32 14.73 -8.06
CA PHE A 15 -18.31 13.70 -7.81
C PHE A 15 -17.71 13.95 -6.43
N VAL A 16 -18.21 13.23 -5.42
CA VAL A 16 -17.66 13.30 -4.06
C VAL A 16 -16.47 12.35 -3.96
N LEU A 17 -15.29 12.88 -3.63
CA LEU A 17 -14.12 12.10 -3.24
C LEU A 17 -14.11 11.94 -1.72
N GLN A 18 -14.17 10.71 -1.24
CA GLN A 18 -14.12 10.43 0.20
C GLN A 18 -12.67 10.14 0.62
N VAL A 19 -12.17 10.92 1.58
CA VAL A 19 -10.83 10.73 2.16
C VAL A 19 -10.96 9.98 3.48
N LEU A 20 -10.15 8.96 3.65
CA LEU A 20 -10.07 8.11 4.84
C LEU A 20 -8.65 8.17 5.39
N GLU A 21 -8.53 8.17 6.72
CA GLU A 21 -7.25 8.16 7.42
C GLU A 21 -7.05 6.81 8.11
N LEU A 22 -5.85 6.25 8.03
CA LEU A 22 -5.47 5.01 8.69
C LEU A 22 -4.16 5.19 9.45
N ILE A 23 -4.27 5.33 10.76
CA ILE A 23 -3.16 5.64 11.66
C ILE A 23 -2.85 4.43 12.53
N GLY A 24 -1.56 4.14 12.71
CA GLY A 24 -1.09 3.02 13.55
C GLY A 24 -1.48 3.13 15.02
N HIS A 25 -1.17 2.09 15.78
CA HIS A 25 -1.38 2.11 17.23
C HIS A 25 -0.51 3.19 17.87
N ASN A 26 -1.13 4.02 18.69
CA ASN A 26 -0.39 4.87 19.59
C ASN A 26 -0.24 4.11 20.91
N SER A 27 1.01 3.89 21.34
CA SER A 27 1.30 3.39 22.70
C SER A 27 0.92 4.47 23.71
N ALA A 28 -0.38 4.59 24.00
CA ALA A 28 -0.95 5.55 24.95
C ALA A 28 -0.24 5.48 26.31
N SER A 29 0.33 4.31 26.65
CA SER A 29 1.09 4.06 27.88
C SER A 29 2.33 4.95 28.06
N LYS A 30 2.91 5.52 27.00
CA LYS A 30 4.16 6.31 27.07
C LYS A 30 3.96 7.83 27.13
N ARG A 31 2.72 8.33 27.02
CA ARG A 31 2.42 9.77 26.83
C ARG A 31 1.37 10.34 27.79
N ARG A 32 1.20 9.75 28.97
CA ARG A 32 0.40 10.32 30.09
C ARG A 32 1.04 11.65 30.54
N GLY A 33 0.68 12.77 29.90
CA GLY A 33 1.15 14.10 30.30
C GLY A 33 1.22 15.15 29.21
N LEU A 34 1.00 14.83 27.93
CA LEU A 34 0.97 15.84 26.87
C LEU A 34 -0.42 16.46 26.76
N SER A 35 -0.47 17.80 26.67
CA SER A 35 -1.73 18.52 26.42
C SER A 35 -2.24 18.24 24.99
N PRO A 36 -3.56 18.38 24.72
CA PRO A 36 -4.13 18.20 23.39
C PRO A 36 -3.50 19.07 22.29
N GLU A 37 -2.91 20.22 22.66
CA GLU A 37 -2.21 21.14 21.74
C GLU A 37 -0.77 20.71 21.45
N GLU A 38 -0.13 19.98 22.38
CA GLU A 38 1.22 19.43 22.24
C GLU A 38 1.23 18.05 21.58
N ASP A 39 0.09 17.35 21.56
CA ASP A 39 -0.07 16.07 20.86
C ASP A 39 -0.27 16.29 19.34
N ARG A 40 0.80 16.73 18.67
CA ARG A 40 0.83 16.88 17.20
C ARG A 40 0.64 15.56 16.43
N HIS A 41 0.71 14.43 17.13
CA HIS A 41 0.53 13.09 16.58
C HIS A 41 -0.74 12.50 17.20
N GLY A 42 -1.88 12.84 16.61
CA GLY A 42 -3.22 12.52 17.10
C GLY A 42 -3.40 11.09 17.61
N ARG A 43 -4.44 10.89 18.42
CA ARG A 43 -4.80 9.59 19.01
C ARG A 43 -4.74 8.49 17.94
N GLY A 44 -3.79 7.57 18.06
CA GLY A 44 -3.67 6.43 17.14
C GLY A 44 -4.95 5.59 17.17
N MET A 45 -5.15 4.76 16.15
CA MET A 45 -6.37 3.99 16.02
C MET A 45 -6.28 2.67 16.78
N SER A 46 -7.38 2.23 17.36
CA SER A 46 -7.55 0.85 17.82
C SER A 46 -7.67 -0.10 16.62
N ASP A 47 -7.45 -1.39 16.83
CA ASP A 47 -7.63 -2.41 15.79
C ASP A 47 -9.04 -2.35 15.18
N SER A 48 -10.07 -2.16 16.02
CA SER A 48 -11.46 -2.06 15.54
C SER A 48 -11.68 -0.84 14.65
N GLN A 49 -11.03 0.30 14.96
CA GLN A 49 -11.13 1.51 14.16
C GLN A 49 -10.41 1.34 12.82
N GLN A 50 -9.21 0.75 12.83
CA GLN A 50 -8.47 0.44 11.61
C GLN A 50 -9.26 -0.50 10.69
N HIS A 51 -9.85 -1.57 11.26
CA HIS A 51 -10.72 -2.47 10.50
C HIS A 51 -11.93 -1.75 9.91
N GLN A 52 -12.59 -0.88 10.67
CA GLN A 52 -13.73 -0.11 10.18
C GLN A 52 -13.35 0.79 9.00
N VAL A 53 -12.21 1.49 9.09
CA VAL A 53 -11.69 2.32 7.98
C VAL A 53 -11.45 1.47 6.73
N VAL A 54 -10.80 0.31 6.88
CA VAL A 54 -10.53 -0.59 5.75
C VAL A 54 -11.85 -1.14 5.15
N CYS A 55 -12.84 -1.47 5.98
CA CYS A 55 -14.16 -1.88 5.51
C CYS A 55 -14.84 -0.79 4.67
N ILE A 56 -14.83 0.46 5.15
CA ILE A 56 -15.37 1.61 4.39
C ILE A 56 -14.59 1.80 3.08
N PHE A 57 -13.27 1.62 3.09
CA PHE A 57 -12.46 1.77 1.89
C PHE A 57 -12.77 0.70 0.82
N LYS A 58 -13.17 -0.51 1.22
CA LYS A 58 -13.55 -1.60 0.32
C LYS A 58 -14.91 -1.39 -0.37
N GLU A 59 -15.80 -0.59 0.21
CA GLU A 59 -17.09 -0.31 -0.40
C GLU A 59 -16.92 0.44 -1.75
N PRO A 60 -17.87 0.34 -2.69
CA PRO A 60 -17.82 1.11 -3.94
C PRO A 60 -17.74 2.62 -3.70
N GLY A 61 -17.11 3.35 -4.63
CA GLY A 61 -17.02 4.81 -4.61
C GLY A 61 -15.62 5.33 -4.92
N ARG A 62 -15.49 6.66 -5.06
CA ARG A 62 -14.20 7.32 -5.26
C ARG A 62 -13.58 7.62 -3.89
N LYS A 63 -12.52 6.90 -3.54
CA LYS A 63 -11.92 6.95 -2.21
C LYS A 63 -10.42 7.11 -2.27
N VAL A 64 -9.88 7.84 -1.30
CA VAL A 64 -8.44 7.94 -1.04
C VAL A 64 -8.20 7.52 0.40
N LEU A 65 -7.28 6.57 0.59
CA LEU A 65 -6.82 6.15 1.90
C LEU A 65 -5.43 6.75 2.15
N VAL A 66 -5.35 7.64 3.13
CA VAL A 66 -4.08 8.18 3.62
C VAL A 66 -3.67 7.36 4.84
N ALA A 67 -2.57 6.64 4.73
CA ALA A 67 -2.14 5.71 5.77
C ALA A 67 -0.70 5.96 6.21
N THR A 68 -0.44 5.69 7.49
CA THR A 68 0.94 5.52 8.00
C THR A 68 1.44 4.10 7.68
N SER A 69 2.58 3.69 8.26
CA SER A 69 3.06 2.30 8.20
C SER A 69 2.05 1.25 8.69
N ALA A 70 0.95 1.67 9.33
CA ALA A 70 -0.18 0.80 9.68
C ALA A 70 -0.76 0.03 8.50
N ALA A 71 -0.75 0.61 7.29
CA ALA A 71 -1.22 -0.10 6.09
C ALA A 71 -0.27 -1.19 5.57
N GLU A 72 0.97 -1.28 6.10
CA GLU A 72 1.99 -2.18 5.57
C GLU A 72 1.87 -3.61 6.10
N GLU A 73 1.38 -3.81 7.33
CA GLU A 73 1.31 -5.12 7.97
C GLU A 73 -0.09 -5.44 8.52
N GLY A 74 -0.57 -6.67 8.32
CA GLY A 74 -1.75 -7.22 8.97
C GLY A 74 -3.11 -6.71 8.49
N LEU A 75 -3.19 -5.55 7.83
CA LEU A 75 -4.44 -5.01 7.30
C LEU A 75 -4.71 -5.45 5.85
N ASP A 76 -5.92 -5.96 5.61
CA ASP A 76 -6.39 -6.40 4.30
C ASP A 76 -6.88 -5.21 3.46
N VAL A 77 -5.95 -4.37 3.02
CA VAL A 77 -6.22 -3.25 2.10
C VAL A 77 -6.45 -3.80 0.68
N PRO A 78 -7.56 -3.46 0.00
CA PRO A 78 -7.83 -3.93 -1.36
C PRO A 78 -6.78 -3.45 -2.37
N SER A 79 -6.74 -4.05 -3.55
CA SER A 79 -5.93 -3.53 -4.65
C SER A 79 -6.46 -2.17 -5.12
N CYS A 80 -5.55 -1.22 -5.29
CA CYS A 80 -5.82 0.14 -5.73
C CYS A 80 -5.39 0.33 -7.20
N GLU A 81 -6.03 1.29 -7.87
CA GLU A 81 -5.62 1.78 -9.19
C GLU A 81 -4.38 2.68 -9.09
N PHE A 82 -4.16 3.32 -7.93
CA PHE A 82 -3.05 4.22 -7.71
C PHE A 82 -2.51 4.05 -6.29
N VAL A 83 -1.19 3.89 -6.15
CA VAL A 83 -0.50 3.79 -4.86
C VAL A 83 0.67 4.76 -4.84
N VAL A 84 0.69 5.63 -3.84
CA VAL A 84 1.78 6.59 -3.62
C VAL A 84 2.44 6.30 -2.29
N ARG A 85 3.76 6.14 -2.30
CA ARG A 85 4.57 6.23 -1.10
C ARG A 85 5.13 7.64 -0.96
N TYR A 86 4.90 8.27 0.20
CA TYR A 86 5.50 9.58 0.54
C TYR A 86 6.81 9.44 1.34
N ASN A 87 7.36 8.23 1.41
CA ASN A 87 8.62 7.93 2.06
C ASN A 87 9.30 6.74 1.37
N ALA A 88 10.61 6.63 1.53
CA ALA A 88 11.35 5.45 1.08
C ALA A 88 10.90 4.20 1.85
N ALA A 89 10.78 3.08 1.14
CA ALA A 89 10.63 1.77 1.78
C ALA A 89 11.97 1.40 2.46
N ALA A 90 11.92 0.93 3.70
CA ALA A 90 13.13 0.58 4.45
C ALA A 90 13.69 -0.79 4.05
N THR A 91 12.81 -1.68 3.55
CA THR A 91 13.17 -3.03 3.08
C THR A 91 12.53 -3.35 1.73
N GLY A 92 13.11 -4.32 1.02
CA GLY A 92 12.52 -4.86 -0.21
C GLY A 92 11.16 -5.50 0.01
N ILE A 93 10.88 -6.03 1.20
CA ILE A 93 9.58 -6.61 1.54
C ILE A 93 8.52 -5.51 1.59
N GLN A 94 8.78 -4.38 2.27
CA GLN A 94 7.86 -3.25 2.32
C GLN A 94 7.58 -2.68 0.92
N LEU A 95 8.62 -2.60 0.08
CA LEU A 95 8.47 -2.16 -1.31
C LEU A 95 7.57 -3.12 -2.10
N LEU A 96 7.82 -4.43 -2.00
CA LEU A 96 7.02 -5.45 -2.67
C LEU A 96 5.56 -5.46 -2.21
N GLN A 97 5.31 -5.33 -0.91
CA GLN A 97 3.96 -5.33 -0.33
C GLN A 97 3.16 -4.09 -0.76
N SER A 98 3.77 -2.90 -0.65
CA SER A 98 3.11 -1.65 -1.05
C SER A 98 2.85 -1.60 -2.55
N ARG A 99 3.82 -1.97 -3.39
CA ARG A 99 3.60 -2.15 -4.84
C ARG A 99 2.56 -3.21 -5.14
N GLY A 100 2.47 -4.24 -4.31
CA GLY A 100 1.45 -5.28 -4.40
C GLY A 100 0.02 -4.79 -4.24
N ARG A 101 -0.19 -3.58 -3.72
CA ARG A 101 -1.52 -2.95 -3.72
C ARG A 101 -1.89 -2.36 -5.08
N ALA A 102 -0.93 -2.02 -5.94
CA ALA A 102 -1.14 -1.55 -7.31
C ALA A 102 -1.05 -2.70 -8.34
N ARG A 103 -1.94 -3.69 -8.25
CA ARG A 103 -1.92 -4.89 -9.12
C ARG A 103 -3.02 -4.93 -10.18
N GLN A 104 -3.96 -3.99 -10.17
CA GLN A 104 -5.02 -3.96 -11.19
C GLN A 104 -4.46 -3.62 -12.58
N ARG A 105 -5.23 -3.97 -13.62
CA ARG A 105 -4.88 -3.62 -15.00
C ARG A 105 -4.86 -2.09 -15.13
N ALA A 106 -3.70 -1.53 -15.49
CA ALA A 106 -3.40 -0.09 -15.49
C ALA A 106 -3.21 0.57 -14.12
N ALA A 107 -2.98 -0.20 -13.05
CA ALA A 107 -2.60 0.38 -11.77
C ALA A 107 -1.19 0.98 -11.83
N GLU A 108 -1.00 2.13 -11.17
CA GLU A 108 0.31 2.78 -11.06
C GLU A 108 0.81 2.80 -9.61
N PHE A 109 2.14 2.69 -9.49
CA PHE A 109 2.85 2.81 -8.23
C PHE A 109 3.92 3.89 -8.35
N CYS A 110 3.88 4.87 -7.46
CA CYS A 110 4.86 5.95 -7.40
C CYS A 110 5.46 6.04 -5.99
N ALA A 111 6.76 6.32 -5.91
CA ALA A 111 7.43 6.72 -4.68
C ALA A 111 7.93 8.15 -4.84
N ILE A 112 7.47 9.04 -3.96
CA ILE A 112 7.96 10.41 -3.85
C ILE A 112 9.12 10.36 -2.86
N LEU A 113 10.30 10.75 -3.34
CA LEU A 113 11.55 10.76 -2.58
C LEU A 113 12.12 12.16 -2.62
N GLN A 114 12.77 12.57 -1.53
CA GLN A 114 13.51 13.82 -1.52
C GLN A 114 14.93 13.60 -2.03
N GLU A 115 15.34 14.37 -3.04
CA GLU A 115 16.70 14.32 -3.55
C GLU A 115 17.71 14.79 -2.50
N GLY A 116 18.89 14.15 -2.48
CA GLY A 116 19.96 14.48 -1.54
C GLY A 116 19.70 14.03 -0.09
N THR A 117 18.67 13.24 0.17
CA THR A 117 18.41 12.65 1.49
C THR A 117 18.65 11.14 1.49
N GLN A 118 18.66 10.57 2.70
CA GLN A 118 18.75 9.12 2.92
C GLN A 118 17.62 8.33 2.22
N ASP A 119 16.53 8.98 1.82
CA ASP A 119 15.41 8.33 1.12
C ASP A 119 15.86 7.68 -0.19
N VAL A 120 16.77 8.32 -0.93
CA VAL A 120 17.27 7.78 -2.20
C VAL A 120 18.09 6.51 -1.96
N GLU A 121 18.94 6.50 -0.93
CA GLU A 121 19.77 5.36 -0.54
C GLU A 121 18.90 4.18 -0.08
N LEU A 122 17.91 4.44 0.77
CA LEU A 122 16.95 3.43 1.23
C LEU A 122 16.10 2.88 0.08
N HIS A 123 15.67 3.74 -0.85
CA HIS A 123 14.95 3.30 -2.04
C HIS A 123 15.81 2.39 -2.91
N ASN A 124 17.07 2.75 -3.17
CA ASN A 124 17.98 1.90 -3.96
C ASN A 124 18.26 0.56 -3.26
N LYS A 125 18.48 0.59 -1.94
CA LYS A 125 18.65 -0.61 -1.12
C LYS A 125 17.43 -1.53 -1.20
N SER A 126 16.22 -1.00 -0.99
CA SER A 126 14.98 -1.80 -1.02
C SER A 126 14.74 -2.42 -2.41
N ARG A 127 15.05 -1.71 -3.49
CA ARG A 127 15.00 -2.25 -4.87
C ARG A 127 15.96 -3.42 -5.07
N LEU A 128 17.17 -3.32 -4.54
CA LEU A 128 18.16 -4.40 -4.62
C LEU A 128 17.71 -5.63 -3.80
N GLU A 129 17.23 -5.41 -2.58
CA GLU A 129 16.68 -6.49 -1.75
C GLU A 129 15.51 -7.20 -2.44
N GLU A 130 14.61 -6.44 -3.08
CA GLU A 130 13.51 -7.01 -3.86
C GLU A 130 13.98 -7.86 -5.04
N ALA A 131 14.98 -7.38 -5.79
CA ALA A 131 15.56 -8.13 -6.90
C ALA A 131 16.23 -9.43 -6.42
N ASN A 132 16.95 -9.37 -5.30
CA ASN A 132 17.58 -10.53 -4.67
C ASN A 132 16.53 -11.56 -4.23
N MET A 133 15.41 -11.12 -3.66
CA MET A 133 14.30 -12.01 -3.29
C MET A 133 13.75 -12.75 -4.51
N HIS A 134 13.52 -12.04 -5.62
CA HIS A 134 13.04 -12.67 -6.86
C HIS A 134 14.07 -13.65 -7.46
N GLN A 135 15.36 -13.33 -7.38
CA GLN A 135 16.41 -14.24 -7.83
C GLN A 135 16.46 -15.51 -6.97
N TRP A 136 16.37 -15.36 -5.65
CA TRP A 136 16.35 -16.49 -4.73
C TRP A 136 15.17 -17.42 -5.01
N GLN A 137 13.97 -16.85 -5.23
CA GLN A 137 12.78 -17.62 -5.59
C GLN A 137 12.97 -18.44 -6.88
N ARG A 138 13.59 -17.87 -7.91
CA ARG A 138 13.88 -18.60 -9.17
C ARG A 138 14.87 -19.74 -8.95
N ASN A 139 15.99 -19.44 -8.31
CA ASN A 139 17.03 -20.44 -8.02
C ASN A 139 16.50 -21.58 -7.13
N PHE A 140 15.65 -21.23 -6.17
CA PHE A 140 14.98 -22.21 -5.31
C PHE A 140 14.06 -23.12 -6.12
N ALA A 141 13.21 -22.55 -6.98
CA ALA A 141 12.32 -23.33 -7.85
C ALA A 141 13.09 -24.29 -8.77
N GLU A 142 14.18 -23.82 -9.38
CA GLU A 142 15.07 -24.65 -10.21
C GLU A 142 15.76 -25.78 -9.43
N SER A 143 16.12 -25.52 -8.17
CA SER A 143 16.75 -26.53 -7.30
C SER A 143 15.76 -27.62 -6.89
N VAL A 144 14.52 -27.23 -6.60
CA VAL A 144 13.43 -28.18 -6.33
C VAL A 144 13.12 -29.02 -7.56
N ALA A 145 13.01 -28.41 -8.75
CA ALA A 145 12.74 -29.12 -10.00
C ALA A 145 13.82 -30.18 -10.31
N ARG A 146 15.10 -29.84 -10.13
CA ARG A 146 16.21 -30.78 -10.30
C ARG A 146 16.16 -31.94 -9.30
N GLY A 147 15.83 -31.66 -8.03
CA GLY A 147 15.70 -32.68 -7.00
C GLY A 147 14.58 -33.69 -7.28
N VAL A 148 13.43 -33.22 -7.77
CA VAL A 148 12.29 -34.09 -8.16
C VAL A 148 12.66 -34.97 -9.35
N SER A 149 13.32 -34.42 -10.37
CA SER A 149 13.74 -35.18 -11.55
C SER A 149 14.73 -36.29 -11.20
N ALA A 150 15.70 -36.02 -10.32
CA ALA A 150 16.67 -37.01 -9.86
C ALA A 150 16.03 -38.13 -9.01
N ALA A 151 14.98 -37.81 -8.23
CA ALA A 151 14.24 -38.81 -7.45
C ALA A 151 13.42 -39.75 -8.34
N GLY A 152 12.78 -39.22 -9.39
CA GLY A 152 12.01 -40.02 -10.35
C GLY A 152 12.86 -41.01 -11.18
N GLU A 153 14.11 -40.63 -11.50
CA GLU A 153 15.05 -41.53 -12.18
C GLU A 153 15.60 -42.64 -11.27
N ALA A 154 15.65 -42.40 -9.95
CA ALA A 154 16.10 -43.38 -8.97
C ALA A 154 15.05 -44.46 -8.66
N GLU A 155 13.75 -44.15 -8.78
CA GLU A 155 12.64 -45.08 -8.50
C GLU A 155 12.30 -46.00 -9.69
N GLN A 156 12.82 -45.70 -10.88
CA GLN A 156 12.68 -46.55 -12.09
C GLN A 156 13.83 -47.56 -12.28
N ARG A 157 14.72 -47.69 -11.28
CA ARG A 157 15.78 -48.70 -11.23
C ARG A 157 15.54 -49.68 -10.10
#